data_AF-A0A3N0UWC8-F1
#
_entry.id   AF-A0A3N0UWC8-F1
#
_cell.length_a   1.000
_cell.length_b   1.000
_cell.length_c   1.000
_cell.angle_alpha   90.00
_cell.angle_beta   90.00
_cell.angle_gamma   90.00
#
_symmetry.space_group_name_H-M   'P 1'
#
loop_
_entity.id
_entity.type
_entity.pdbx_description
1 polymer ?
#
loop_
_entity_poly.entity_id
_entity_poly.type
_entity_poly.pdbx_seq_one_letter_code
_entity_poly.pdbx_strand_id
1 'polypeptide(L)'
;MSIWPAVEASPESFRTSRGGGLSAKILQDTGLLAASLNASHGSDFAELSAGRVYAAIHQFGGQTKAHVILPKNKKALAFGGRVVAKVNHPGSSMPARPFMPVNSQGDLAPYVEQSILSVLNKYFMDT
;
A
#
# COMPACT_ATOMS: atom_id res chain seq x y z
N MET A 1 -11.33 -0.32 -23.14
CA MET A 1 -10.69 0.99 -22.89
C MET A 1 -10.65 1.17 -21.37
N SER A 2 -9.48 1.48 -20.81
CA SER A 2 -9.10 1.33 -19.39
C SER A 2 -10.16 1.75 -18.36
N ILE A 3 -10.65 0.80 -17.55
CA ILE A 3 -11.72 0.98 -16.55
C ILE A 3 -11.20 1.11 -15.10
N TRP A 4 -9.98 1.59 -14.90
CA TRP A 4 -9.49 1.84 -13.53
C TRP A 4 -9.87 3.27 -13.11
N PRO A 5 -10.87 3.50 -12.24
CA PRO A 5 -10.94 4.77 -11.52
C PRO A 5 -9.70 4.85 -10.61
N ALA A 6 -9.12 6.04 -10.52
CA ALA A 6 -7.99 6.30 -9.65
C ALA A 6 -8.41 5.99 -8.20
N VAL A 7 -7.86 4.93 -7.63
CA VAL A 7 -7.69 4.83 -6.18
C VAL A 7 -6.97 6.12 -5.78
N GLU A 8 -7.62 6.93 -4.92
CA GLU A 8 -7.22 8.27 -4.47
C GLU A 8 -5.72 8.51 -4.68
N ALA A 9 -5.41 9.32 -5.70
CA ALA A 9 -4.10 9.35 -6.31
C ALA A 9 -3.01 9.53 -5.25
N SER A 10 -2.16 8.51 -5.09
CA SER A 10 -0.86 8.69 -4.44
C SER A 10 -0.20 9.91 -5.06
N PRO A 11 0.32 10.87 -4.26
CA PRO A 11 0.96 12.07 -4.79
C PRO A 11 1.98 11.69 -5.86
N GLU A 12 1.89 12.32 -7.04
CA GLU A 12 2.75 12.06 -8.20
C GLU A 12 4.25 12.11 -7.83
N SER A 13 4.58 12.93 -6.83
CA SER A 13 5.93 13.12 -6.28
C SER A 13 6.60 11.82 -5.80
N PHE A 14 5.85 10.80 -5.38
CA PHE A 14 6.40 9.52 -4.95
C PHE A 14 6.67 8.54 -6.09
N ARG A 15 6.10 8.78 -7.27
CA ARG A 15 6.24 7.88 -8.43
C ARG A 15 7.57 8.12 -9.17
N THR A 16 8.32 9.17 -8.84
CA THR A 16 9.48 9.64 -9.63
C THR A 16 10.84 9.28 -9.00
N SER A 17 10.88 8.74 -7.78
CA SER A 17 12.12 8.72 -6.97
C SER A 17 13.01 7.47 -7.12
N ARG A 18 12.63 6.47 -7.92
CA ARG A 18 13.43 5.25 -8.13
C ARG A 18 13.52 4.80 -9.59
N GLY A 19 13.82 5.71 -10.53
CA GLY A 19 14.19 5.39 -11.92
C GLY A 19 13.09 4.76 -12.81
N GLY A 20 12.04 4.20 -12.24
CA GLY A 20 10.77 3.99 -12.93
C GLY A 20 9.96 5.26 -12.72
N GLY A 21 9.82 6.09 -13.74
CA GLY A 21 9.03 7.32 -13.67
C GLY A 21 7.55 7.06 -13.36
N LEU A 22 6.67 7.98 -13.76
CA LEU A 22 5.21 8.00 -13.54
C LEU A 22 4.44 6.67 -13.81
N SER A 23 5.10 5.65 -14.38
CA SER A 23 4.64 4.28 -14.62
C SER A 23 4.83 3.26 -13.49
N ALA A 24 5.43 3.59 -12.33
CA ALA A 24 5.56 2.63 -11.22
C ALA A 24 4.17 2.20 -10.72
N LYS A 25 3.72 1.00 -11.11
CA LYS A 25 2.44 0.42 -10.67
C LYS A 25 2.49 0.14 -9.18
N ILE A 26 1.39 0.40 -8.48
CA ILE A 26 1.27 0.09 -7.05
C ILE A 26 1.56 -1.41 -6.89
N LEU A 27 2.37 -1.78 -5.89
CA LEU A 27 2.86 -3.13 -5.61
C LEU A 27 3.95 -3.71 -6.53
N GLN A 28 4.43 -2.98 -7.54
CA GLN A 28 5.31 -3.51 -8.59
C GLN A 28 6.76 -3.04 -8.52
N ASP A 29 7.21 -2.52 -7.37
CA ASP A 29 8.61 -2.14 -7.16
C ASP A 29 9.53 -3.37 -7.14
N THR A 30 9.29 -4.28 -6.19
CA THR A 30 9.92 -5.61 -6.14
C THR A 30 8.93 -6.75 -6.45
N GLY A 31 7.64 -6.46 -6.54
CA GLY A 31 6.58 -7.45 -6.72
C GLY A 31 6.26 -8.29 -5.47
N LEU A 32 7.05 -8.23 -4.40
CA LEU A 32 6.89 -9.09 -3.22
C LEU A 32 5.58 -8.91 -2.46
N LEU A 33 5.01 -7.70 -2.50
CA LEU A 33 3.70 -7.43 -1.91
C LEU A 33 2.59 -7.97 -2.81
N ALA A 34 2.67 -7.74 -4.11
CA ALA A 34 1.73 -8.30 -5.09
C ALA A 34 1.70 -9.83 -5.01
N ALA A 35 2.87 -10.47 -4.97
CA ALA A 35 3.00 -11.93 -4.87
C ALA A 35 2.53 -12.51 -3.52
N SER A 36 2.25 -11.67 -2.52
CA SER A 36 1.79 -12.10 -1.18
C SER A 36 0.29 -11.91 -0.96
N LEU A 37 -0.43 -11.45 -2.00
CA LEU A 37 -1.88 -11.34 -1.96
C LEU A 37 -2.48 -12.74 -2.09
N ASN A 38 -3.39 -13.08 -1.18
CA ASN A 38 -4.17 -14.32 -1.25
C ASN A 38 -5.65 -13.96 -1.25
N ALA A 39 -6.41 -14.71 -2.04
CA ALA A 39 -7.86 -14.63 -2.07
C ALA A 39 -8.44 -16.00 -1.71
N SER A 40 -9.46 -16.02 -0.87
CA SER A 40 -10.23 -17.21 -0.52
C SER A 40 -11.71 -16.87 -0.56
N HIS A 41 -12.56 -17.86 -0.80
CA HIS A 41 -14.01 -17.68 -0.83
C HIS A 41 -14.73 -18.97 -0.41
N GLY A 42 -15.94 -18.81 0.11
CA GLY A 42 -16.85 -19.90 0.46
C GLY A 42 -18.29 -19.55 0.09
N SER A 43 -19.24 -20.32 0.61
CA SER A 43 -20.67 -20.13 0.33
C SER A 43 -21.24 -18.79 0.82
N ASP A 44 -20.60 -18.20 1.84
CA ASP A 44 -21.08 -17.02 2.58
C ASP A 44 -19.97 -16.00 2.84
N PHE A 45 -18.75 -16.21 2.33
CA PHE A 45 -17.63 -15.30 2.53
C PHE A 45 -16.75 -15.13 1.29
N ALA A 46 -16.10 -13.97 1.21
CA ALA A 46 -14.95 -13.72 0.36
C ALA A 46 -13.88 -13.02 1.21
N GLU A 47 -12.65 -13.52 1.14
CA GLU A 47 -11.52 -13.07 1.95
C GLU A 47 -10.37 -12.64 1.04
N LEU A 48 -9.71 -11.53 1.42
CA LEU A 48 -8.47 -11.05 0.83
C LEU A 48 -7.46 -10.79 1.94
N SER A 49 -6.23 -11.29 1.79
CA SER A 49 -5.15 -11.09 2.76
C SER A 49 -3.84 -10.67 2.10
N ALA A 50 -3.00 -9.97 2.85
CA ALA A 50 -1.69 -9.51 2.42
C ALA A 50 -0.61 -9.92 3.42
N GLY A 51 0.33 -10.78 3.00
CA GLY A 51 1.30 -11.43 3.89
C GLY A 51 2.52 -10.61 4.31
N ARG A 52 2.54 -9.29 4.09
CA ARG A 52 3.71 -8.44 4.43
C ARG A 52 3.42 -7.54 5.62
N VAL A 53 4.41 -7.40 6.51
CA VAL A 53 4.32 -6.55 7.71
C VAL A 53 4.00 -5.10 7.38
N TYR A 54 4.47 -4.61 6.22
CA TYR A 54 4.21 -3.25 5.76
C TYR A 54 2.90 -3.10 4.96
N ALA A 55 2.16 -4.17 4.69
CA ALA A 55 0.96 -4.11 3.85
C ALA A 55 -0.10 -3.15 4.44
N ALA A 56 -0.33 -3.22 5.75
CA ALA A 56 -1.32 -2.39 6.43
C ALA A 56 -0.99 -0.88 6.33
N ILE A 57 0.25 -0.47 6.64
CA ILE A 57 0.65 0.93 6.55
C ILE A 57 0.66 1.44 5.10
N HIS A 58 0.85 0.55 4.12
CA HIS A 58 0.67 0.89 2.71
C HIS A 58 -0.81 1.07 2.33
N GLN A 59 -1.71 0.20 2.81
CA GLN A 59 -3.14 0.30 2.51
C GLN A 59 -3.77 1.55 3.13
N PHE A 60 -3.53 1.77 4.42
CA PHE A 60 -4.24 2.79 5.22
C PHE A 60 -3.42 4.05 5.50
N GLY A 61 -2.13 4.04 5.20
CA GLY A 61 -1.21 5.08 5.67
C GLY A 61 -0.88 4.91 7.16
N GLY A 62 -0.07 5.82 7.70
CA GLY A 62 0.22 5.85 9.13
C GLY A 62 1.57 6.46 9.50
N GLN A 63 1.95 6.29 10.76
CA GLN A 63 3.21 6.76 11.31
C GLN A 63 4.08 5.58 11.73
N THR A 64 5.35 5.59 11.34
CA THR A 64 6.33 4.64 11.89
C THR A 64 6.77 5.09 13.29
N LYS A 65 7.14 4.14 14.15
CA LYS A 65 7.52 4.43 15.53
C LYS A 65 8.83 5.24 15.60
N ALA A 66 8.85 6.23 16.48
CA ALA A 66 10.08 6.93 16.87
C ALA A 66 11.12 5.95 17.43
N HIS A 67 12.37 6.10 17.01
CA HIS A 67 13.46 5.23 17.46
C HIS A 67 14.82 5.94 17.39
N VAL A 68 15.76 5.43 18.16
CA VAL A 68 17.13 5.94 18.18
C VAL A 68 17.96 5.14 17.18
N ILE A 69 18.66 5.84 16.29
CA ILE A 69 19.62 5.26 15.36
C ILE A 69 20.99 5.31 16.01
N LEU A 70 21.61 4.14 16.15
CA LEU A 70 22.93 3.95 16.74
C LEU A 70 23.91 3.43 15.68
N PRO A 71 25.19 3.85 15.74
CA PRO A 71 26.21 3.29 14.86
C PRO A 71 26.51 1.84 15.25
N LYS A 72 26.54 0.93 14.26
CA LYS A 72 26.87 -0.48 14.50
C LYS A 72 28.37 -0.76 14.55
N ASN A 73 29.14 -0.15 13.63
CA ASN A 73 30.56 -0.49 13.42
C ASN A 73 31.53 0.66 13.75
N LYS A 74 31.06 1.90 13.80
CA LYS A 74 31.88 3.10 14.03
C LYS A 74 31.46 3.81 15.32
N LYS A 75 32.25 4.80 15.76
CA LYS A 75 31.97 5.59 16.97
C LYS A 75 30.87 6.64 16.79
N ALA A 76 30.56 7.04 15.56
CA ALA A 76 29.58 8.08 15.27
C ALA A 76 28.94 7.90 13.88
N LEU A 77 27.78 8.52 13.71
CA LEU A 77 27.01 8.59 12.47
C LEU A 77 27.23 9.97 11.82
N ALA A 78 27.28 10.00 10.50
CA ALA A 78 27.34 11.25 9.73
C ALA A 78 25.98 11.51 9.08
N PHE A 79 25.34 12.64 9.41
CA PHE A 79 24.07 13.07 8.83
C PHE A 79 24.15 14.54 8.42
N GLY A 80 23.93 14.85 7.14
CA GLY A 80 23.87 16.23 6.64
C GLY A 80 25.11 17.08 6.97
N GLY A 81 26.31 16.49 6.88
CA GLY A 81 27.58 17.16 7.21
C GLY A 81 27.91 17.24 8.71
N ARG A 82 27.03 16.77 9.60
CA ARG A 82 27.28 16.71 11.05
C ARG A 82 27.63 15.29 11.48
N VAL A 83 28.53 15.16 12.45
CA VAL A 83 28.92 13.88 13.05
C VAL A 83 28.34 13.80 14.46
N VAL A 84 27.50 12.80 14.71
CA VAL A 84 26.75 12.64 15.97
C VAL A 84 26.86 11.21 16.49
N ALA A 85 26.92 11.04 17.81
CA ALA A 85 26.98 9.71 18.42
C ALA A 85 25.69 8.91 18.25
N LYS A 86 24.54 9.59 18.21
CA LYS A 86 23.21 9.00 18.02
C LYS A 86 22.26 9.99 17.32
N VAL A 87 21.24 9.47 16.64
CA VAL A 87 20.15 10.27 16.07
C VAL A 87 18.83 9.81 16.67
N ASN A 88 18.03 10.76 17.18
CA ASN A 88 16.66 10.49 17.61
C ASN A 88 15.73 10.70 16.40
N HIS A 89 15.29 9.62 15.78
CA HIS A 89 14.40 9.68 14.63
C HIS A 89 12.93 9.72 15.10
N PRO A 90 12.13 10.73 14.72
CA PRO A 90 10.76 10.89 15.21
C PRO A 90 9.77 9.86 14.64
N GLY A 91 10.20 9.08 13.65
CA GLY A 91 9.32 8.28 12.81
C GLY A 91 9.09 8.97 11.46
N SER A 92 8.32 8.34 10.60
CA SER A 92 8.01 8.84 9.26
C SER A 92 6.52 8.76 9.00
N SER A 93 5.99 9.86 8.46
CA SER A 93 4.61 9.96 7.98
C SER A 93 4.51 9.32 6.61
N MET A 94 3.72 8.24 6.51
CA MET A 94 3.48 7.51 5.29
C MET A 94 2.05 7.77 4.80
N PRO A 95 1.86 8.34 3.59
CA PRO A 95 0.53 8.48 3.03
C PRO A 95 -0.04 7.12 2.63
N ALA A 96 -1.38 7.01 2.66
CA ALA A 96 -2.08 5.83 2.19
C ALA A 96 -1.84 5.61 0.69
N ARG A 97 -1.69 4.34 0.30
CA ARG A 97 -1.53 3.87 -1.08
C ARG A 97 -2.44 2.65 -1.24
N PRO A 98 -3.77 2.83 -1.24
CA PRO A 98 -4.68 1.70 -1.23
C PRO A 98 -4.47 0.85 -2.48
N PHE A 99 -4.48 -0.46 -2.30
CA PHE A 99 -4.30 -1.45 -3.36
C PHE A 99 -5.30 -2.61 -3.26
N MET A 100 -6.01 -2.72 -2.14
CA MET A 100 -7.13 -3.64 -1.98
C MET A 100 -8.47 -2.90 -2.17
N PRO A 101 -9.50 -3.59 -2.65
CA PRO A 101 -10.84 -3.03 -2.84
C PRO A 101 -11.63 -2.82 -1.54
N VAL A 102 -10.99 -2.95 -0.38
CA VAL A 102 -11.59 -2.83 0.96
C VAL A 102 -11.02 -1.64 1.72
N ASN A 103 -11.87 -0.93 2.46
CA ASN A 103 -11.48 0.16 3.35
C ASN A 103 -11.01 -0.37 4.73
N SER A 104 -10.69 0.53 5.66
CA SER A 104 -10.26 0.17 7.03
C SER A 104 -11.38 -0.39 7.91
N GLN A 105 -12.64 -0.21 7.50
CA GLN A 105 -13.84 -0.72 8.17
C GLN A 105 -14.25 -2.11 7.65
N GLY A 106 -13.59 -2.59 6.58
CA GLY A 106 -13.89 -3.86 5.93
C GLY A 106 -14.93 -3.75 4.80
N ASP A 107 -15.46 -2.56 4.53
CA ASP A 107 -16.41 -2.36 3.45
C ASP A 107 -15.69 -2.25 2.10
N LEU A 108 -16.40 -2.67 1.05
CA LEU A 108 -15.95 -2.47 -0.32
C LEU A 108 -15.94 -0.99 -0.67
N ALA A 109 -14.99 -0.59 -1.51
CA ALA A 109 -15.05 0.73 -2.11
C ALA A 109 -16.30 0.83 -3.02
N PRO A 110 -17.05 1.95 -3.02
CA PRO A 110 -18.34 2.05 -3.72
C PRO A 110 -18.30 1.69 -5.22
N TYR A 111 -17.19 1.98 -5.89
CA TYR A 111 -17.02 1.64 -7.31
C TYR A 111 -16.84 0.13 -7.55
N VAL A 112 -16.25 -0.59 -6.59
CA VAL A 112 -16.07 -2.04 -6.65
C VAL A 112 -17.41 -2.72 -6.46
N GLU A 113 -18.21 -2.23 -5.50
CA GLU A 113 -19.56 -2.72 -5.26
C GLU A 113 -20.42 -2.61 -6.53
N GLN A 114 -20.44 -1.45 -7.16
CA GLN A 114 -21.16 -1.24 -8.43
C GLN A 114 -20.69 -2.19 -9.53
N SER A 115 -19.38 -2.42 -9.62
CA SER A 115 -18.79 -3.35 -10.58
C SER A 115 -19.25 -4.78 -10.33
N ILE A 116 -19.25 -5.24 -9.07
CA ILE A 116 -19.74 -6.56 -8.68
C ILE A 116 -21.25 -6.68 -8.98
N LEU A 117 -22.06 -5.71 -8.57
CA LEU A 117 -23.50 -5.70 -8.83
C LEU A 117 -23.80 -5.75 -10.34
N SER A 118 -23.02 -5.07 -11.17
CA SER A 118 -23.19 -5.13 -12.63
C SER A 118 -22.91 -6.53 -13.20
N VAL A 119 -21.88 -7.22 -12.68
CA VAL A 119 -21.52 -8.58 -13.11
C VAL A 119 -22.60 -9.57 -12.67
N LEU A 120 -23.07 -9.43 -11.43
CA LEU A 120 -24.15 -10.27 -10.90
C LEU A 120 -25.45 -10.06 -11.67
N ASN A 121 -25.85 -8.81 -11.91
CA ASN A 121 -27.05 -8.50 -12.67
C ASN A 121 -26.96 -9.05 -14.10
N LYS A 122 -25.80 -8.92 -14.75
CA LYS A 122 -25.56 -9.56 -16.04
C LYS A 122 -25.71 -11.08 -15.98
N TYR A 123 -25.17 -11.72 -14.95
CA TYR A 123 -25.24 -13.17 -14.82
C TYR A 123 -26.66 -13.67 -14.54
N PHE A 124 -27.45 -12.94 -13.75
CA PHE A 124 -28.82 -13.34 -13.37
C PHE A 124 -29.90 -12.94 -14.37
N MET A 125 -29.67 -11.92 -15.22
CA MET A 125 -30.68 -11.42 -16.18
C MET A 125 -30.49 -11.94 -17.61
N ASP A 126 -29.40 -12.65 -17.90
CA ASP A 126 -29.06 -13.19 -19.24
C ASP A 126 -29.33 -14.72 -19.33
N THR A 127 -30.16 -15.25 -18.41
CA THR A 127 -30.79 -16.59 -18.47
C THR A 127 -32.30 -16.41 -18.59
#